data_AF-A0A0J7YUZ6-F1
#
_entry.id   AF-A0A0J7YUZ6-F1
#
_cell.length_a   1.000
_cell.length_b   1.000
_cell.length_c   1.000
_cell.angle_alpha   90.00
_cell.angle_beta   90.00
_cell.angle_gamma   90.00
#
_symmetry.space_group_name_H-M   'P 1'
#
loop_
_entity.id
_entity.type
_entity.pdbx_description
1 polymer ?
#
loop_
_entity_poly.entity_id
_entity_poly.type
_entity_poly.pdbx_seq_one_letter_code
_entity_poly.pdbx_strand_id
1 'polypeptide(L)'
;MQQPEGTNTPAQVGVEAGTQDDARAIRALWAEMARGWAAGDAALFAASFAEDCDFTTVRGDKPFGRAGVAAGHDALFQGPYAGTVLDARVVAVRFLRPDLATVEAESTVTAPDGQPLATTHALAVVERTAQRHWLISAFHNMIPAPRPVQQAPDSKDSTVDEPTAARPRLRHLAIVARDPEKLAEFYSSVFAMELFHRDPDGSCFLSDGYLSLALIKHQLDGETPVGFNHFGFHIEDTAATTEALVAAGTPKPAERFTNRPFAEYRAMDPEGNWFDLSEHGFGGPRPPSDSTGS
;
A
#
# COMPACT_ATOMS: atom_id res chain seq x y z
N MET A 1 -27.03 -8.66 69.88
CA MET A 1 -26.42 -7.37 69.49
C MET A 1 -25.02 -7.69 68.98
N GLN A 2 -24.92 -8.03 67.68
CA GLN A 2 -23.68 -8.39 66.98
C GLN A 2 -23.54 -7.38 65.84
N GLN A 3 -22.40 -6.69 65.77
CA GLN A 3 -22.04 -5.84 64.64
C GLN A 3 -21.33 -6.69 63.57
N PRO A 4 -21.57 -6.49 62.27
CA PRO A 4 -20.85 -7.21 61.24
C PRO A 4 -19.53 -6.52 60.89
N GLU A 5 -18.56 -7.37 60.56
CA GLU A 5 -17.19 -7.06 60.15
C GLU A 5 -17.15 -6.31 58.82
N GLY A 6 -16.27 -5.29 58.75
CA GLY A 6 -16.01 -4.53 57.54
C GLY A 6 -15.23 -5.35 56.52
N THR A 7 -15.84 -5.57 55.35
CA THR A 7 -15.17 -6.15 54.19
C THR A 7 -14.29 -5.09 53.53
N ASN A 8 -12.98 -5.26 53.72
CA ASN A 8 -11.93 -4.49 53.07
C ASN A 8 -11.88 -4.88 51.58
N THR A 9 -12.46 -4.06 50.72
CA THR A 9 -12.34 -4.22 49.26
C THR A 9 -11.04 -3.56 48.82
N PRO A 10 -10.10 -4.28 48.15
CA PRO A 10 -8.89 -3.66 47.66
C PRO A 10 -9.24 -2.64 46.58
N ALA A 11 -8.81 -1.40 46.78
CA ALA A 11 -8.95 -0.32 45.82
C ALA A 11 -8.39 -0.77 44.46
N GLN A 12 -9.26 -0.83 43.45
CA GLN A 12 -8.83 -0.87 42.06
C GLN A 12 -8.00 0.40 41.80
N VAL A 13 -6.71 0.22 41.63
CA VAL A 13 -5.83 1.26 41.08
C VAL A 13 -6.29 1.50 39.66
N GLY A 14 -7.17 2.49 39.49
CA GLY A 14 -7.59 2.96 38.19
C GLY A 14 -6.38 3.51 37.44
N VAL A 15 -6.16 2.99 36.25
CA VAL A 15 -5.30 3.63 35.25
C VAL A 15 -5.99 4.95 34.91
N GLU A 16 -5.54 6.07 35.50
CA GLU A 16 -5.97 7.39 35.06
C GLU A 16 -5.48 7.59 33.62
N ALA A 17 -6.40 7.41 32.68
CA ALA A 17 -6.22 7.79 31.29
C ALA A 17 -5.77 9.26 31.23
N GLY A 18 -4.81 9.57 30.35
CA GLY A 18 -4.21 10.90 30.24
C GLY A 18 -5.24 12.03 30.22
N THR A 19 -4.99 13.08 31.00
CA THR A 19 -5.96 14.16 31.22
C THR A 19 -6.15 15.00 29.94
N GLN A 20 -7.26 15.75 29.83
CA GLN A 20 -7.45 16.72 28.74
C GLN A 20 -6.30 17.75 28.67
N ASP A 21 -5.67 18.04 29.81
CA ASP A 21 -4.51 18.93 29.90
C ASP A 21 -3.27 18.31 29.28
N ASP A 22 -3.02 17.02 29.50
CA ASP A 22 -1.92 16.30 28.84
C ASP A 22 -2.10 16.26 27.32
N ALA A 23 -3.31 15.97 26.84
CA ALA A 23 -3.59 15.97 25.40
C ALA A 23 -3.37 17.35 24.76
N ARG A 24 -3.70 18.43 25.47
CA ARG A 24 -3.42 19.82 25.04
C ARG A 24 -1.92 20.11 25.02
N ALA A 25 -1.19 19.70 26.06
CA ALA A 25 0.26 19.88 26.15
C ALA A 25 0.99 19.12 25.03
N ILE A 26 0.57 17.91 24.72
CA ILE A 26 1.10 17.12 23.60
C ILE A 26 0.87 17.85 22.25
N ARG A 27 -0.34 18.37 22.02
CA ARG A 27 -0.64 19.13 20.78
C ARG A 27 0.18 20.41 20.66
N ALA A 28 0.57 21.02 21.79
CA ALA A 28 1.40 22.23 21.81
C ALA A 28 2.81 21.99 21.23
N LEU A 29 3.31 20.76 21.24
CA LEU A 29 4.60 20.39 20.63
C LEU A 29 4.60 20.67 19.12
N TRP A 30 3.58 20.23 18.38
CA TRP A 30 3.46 20.52 16.95
C TRP A 30 3.24 22.01 16.67
N ALA A 31 2.52 22.71 17.55
CA ALA A 31 2.38 24.16 17.42
C ALA A 31 3.73 24.89 17.63
N GLU A 32 4.60 24.37 18.49
CA GLU A 32 5.95 24.89 18.69
C GLU A 32 6.87 24.60 17.49
N MET A 33 6.81 23.39 16.94
CA MET A 33 7.47 23.05 15.68
C MET A 33 7.05 24.00 14.55
N ALA A 34 5.74 24.25 14.38
CA ALA A 34 5.24 25.17 13.35
C ALA A 34 5.74 26.62 13.56
N ARG A 35 5.84 27.08 14.81
CA ARG A 35 6.41 28.40 15.13
C ARG A 35 7.90 28.47 14.80
N GLY A 36 8.67 27.45 15.21
CA GLY A 36 10.10 27.37 14.88
C GLY A 36 10.33 27.37 13.37
N TRP A 37 9.53 26.60 12.64
CA TRP A 37 9.56 26.58 11.18
C TRP A 37 9.28 27.95 10.55
N ALA A 38 8.18 28.60 10.92
CA ALA A 38 7.80 29.90 10.37
C ALA A 38 8.83 31.01 10.70
N ALA A 39 9.52 30.90 11.83
CA ALA A 39 10.59 31.81 12.23
C ALA A 39 11.96 31.48 11.59
N GLY A 40 12.10 30.34 10.92
CA GLY A 40 13.42 29.81 10.52
C GLY A 40 14.32 29.48 11.72
N ASP A 41 13.74 29.24 12.89
CA ASP A 41 14.44 28.96 14.15
C ASP A 41 14.47 27.45 14.40
N ALA A 42 15.59 26.84 14.03
CA ALA A 42 15.79 25.40 14.19
C ALA A 42 15.92 24.96 15.66
N ALA A 43 16.36 25.85 16.56
CA ALA A 43 16.43 25.54 17.98
C ALA A 43 15.03 25.49 18.59
N LEU A 44 14.16 26.44 18.24
CA LEU A 44 12.76 26.43 18.64
C LEU A 44 12.02 25.22 18.06
N PHE A 45 12.26 24.88 16.79
CA PHE A 45 11.70 23.66 16.21
C PHE A 45 12.14 22.40 16.98
N ALA A 46 13.43 22.29 17.29
CA ALA A 46 13.99 21.12 17.97
C ALA A 46 13.63 21.06 19.47
N ALA A 47 13.17 22.16 20.09
CA ALA A 47 12.80 22.21 21.50
C ALA A 47 11.70 21.21 21.89
N SER A 48 10.85 20.82 20.92
CA SER A 48 9.79 19.83 21.12
C SER A 48 10.29 18.39 21.26
N PHE A 49 11.55 18.10 20.95
CA PHE A 49 12.13 16.75 20.98
C PHE A 49 12.90 16.48 22.26
N ALA A 50 13.00 15.24 22.72
CA ALA A 50 13.92 14.84 23.80
C ALA A 50 15.39 15.02 23.37
N GLU A 51 16.32 15.16 24.32
CA GLU A 51 17.74 15.37 24.01
C GLU A 51 18.33 14.19 23.21
N ASP A 52 17.94 12.97 23.58
CA ASP A 52 18.33 11.68 23.02
C ASP A 52 17.29 11.12 22.04
N CYS A 53 16.47 11.96 21.41
CA CYS A 53 15.39 11.50 20.55
C CYS A 53 15.86 10.68 19.34
N ASP A 54 15.05 9.70 18.95
CA ASP A 54 15.14 9.02 17.65
C ASP A 54 14.35 9.81 16.59
N PHE A 55 15.04 10.39 15.62
CA PHE A 55 14.39 11.08 14.49
C PHE A 55 14.73 10.37 13.19
N THR A 56 13.71 10.05 12.39
CA THR A 56 13.88 9.53 11.02
C THR A 56 13.23 10.50 10.04
N THR A 57 14.04 11.07 9.14
CA THR A 57 13.55 11.98 8.08
C THR A 57 12.78 11.22 7.00
N VAL A 58 12.07 11.94 6.13
CA VAL A 58 11.41 11.38 4.94
C VAL A 58 12.36 10.66 3.97
N ARG A 59 13.68 10.90 4.05
CA ARG A 59 14.71 10.20 3.25
C ARG A 59 15.30 8.97 3.96
N GLY A 60 14.92 8.71 5.21
CA GLY A 60 15.49 7.66 6.04
C GLY A 60 16.75 8.08 6.81
N ASP A 61 17.22 9.33 6.66
CA ASP A 61 18.34 9.86 7.44
C ASP A 61 18.00 9.89 8.93
N LYS A 62 19.00 9.59 9.79
CA LYS A 62 18.86 9.54 11.25
C LYS A 62 19.81 10.52 11.96
N PRO A 63 19.42 11.80 12.11
CA PRO A 63 20.20 12.74 12.91
C PRO A 63 20.27 12.30 14.38
N PHE A 64 21.42 12.54 15.01
CA PHE A 64 21.66 12.12 16.39
C PHE A 64 21.04 13.12 17.39
N GLY A 65 19.96 12.70 18.05
CA GLY A 65 19.30 13.46 19.11
C GLY A 65 18.80 14.84 18.69
N ARG A 66 18.43 15.65 19.68
CA ARG A 66 17.90 17.01 19.47
C ARG A 66 18.88 17.90 18.71
N ALA A 67 20.17 17.80 19.03
CA ALA A 67 21.21 18.61 18.41
C ALA A 67 21.34 18.32 16.91
N GLY A 68 21.27 17.05 16.50
CA GLY A 68 21.25 16.67 15.10
C GLY A 68 20.00 17.15 14.37
N VAL A 69 18.83 17.08 15.03
CA VAL A 69 17.56 17.61 14.48
C VAL A 69 17.67 19.11 14.24
N ALA A 70 18.17 19.88 15.22
CA ALA A 70 18.37 21.32 15.09
C ALA A 70 19.34 21.65 13.94
N ALA A 71 20.51 21.02 13.88
CA ALA A 71 21.48 21.27 12.82
C ALA A 71 20.94 20.94 11.41
N GLY A 72 20.19 19.85 11.29
CA GLY A 72 19.54 19.47 10.03
C GLY A 72 18.49 20.48 9.59
N HIS A 73 17.66 20.98 10.51
CA HIS A 73 16.63 21.98 10.20
C HIS A 73 17.22 23.36 9.94
N ASP A 74 18.31 23.74 10.60
CA ASP A 74 19.01 25.00 10.32
C ASP A 74 19.48 25.06 8.86
N ALA A 75 20.12 23.98 8.38
CA ALA A 75 20.51 23.87 6.97
C ALA A 75 19.32 23.92 6.00
N LEU A 76 18.17 23.35 6.39
CA LEU A 76 16.94 23.41 5.57
C LEU A 76 16.35 24.84 5.54
N PHE A 77 16.29 25.52 6.69
CA PHE A 77 15.73 26.87 6.81
C PHE A 77 16.62 27.94 6.17
N GLN A 78 17.93 27.72 6.08
CA GLN A 78 18.85 28.56 5.30
C GLN A 78 18.86 28.22 3.80
N GLY A 79 18.20 27.13 3.39
CA GLY A 79 18.21 26.63 2.03
C GLY A 79 16.80 26.38 1.49
N PRO A 80 16.45 25.12 1.16
CA PRO A 80 15.24 24.79 0.41
C PRO A 80 13.92 25.16 1.13
N TYR A 81 13.94 25.31 2.47
CA TYR A 81 12.76 25.65 3.26
C TYR A 81 12.76 27.09 3.77
N ALA A 82 13.66 27.95 3.27
CA ALA A 82 13.68 29.37 3.61
C ALA A 82 12.33 30.05 3.28
N GLY A 83 11.72 30.68 4.30
CA GLY A 83 10.44 31.40 4.16
C GLY A 83 9.21 30.51 3.98
N THR A 84 9.35 29.19 4.01
CA THR A 84 8.21 28.27 3.98
C THR A 84 7.50 28.24 5.34
N VAL A 85 6.25 27.79 5.35
CA VAL A 85 5.47 27.59 6.59
C VAL A 85 5.06 26.14 6.72
N LEU A 86 4.98 25.66 7.97
CA LEU A 86 4.51 24.31 8.31
C LEU A 86 3.15 24.41 8.98
N ASP A 87 2.12 23.87 8.35
CA ASP A 87 0.85 23.56 9.02
C ASP A 87 0.91 22.13 9.56
N ALA A 88 0.72 21.96 10.86
CA ALA A 88 0.84 20.66 11.53
C ALA A 88 -0.42 20.35 12.34
N ARG A 89 -1.05 19.21 12.04
CA ARG A 89 -2.29 18.76 12.64
C ARG A 89 -2.09 17.42 13.34
N VAL A 90 -2.33 17.39 14.64
CA VAL A 90 -2.43 16.14 15.41
C VAL A 90 -3.77 15.47 15.14
N VAL A 91 -3.74 14.32 14.48
CA VAL A 91 -4.90 13.50 14.12
C VAL A 91 -5.38 12.71 15.33
N ALA A 92 -4.47 12.01 16.01
CA ALA A 92 -4.79 11.16 17.14
C ALA A 92 -3.71 11.21 18.23
N VAL A 93 -4.15 11.10 19.48
CA VAL A 93 -3.27 10.90 20.65
C VAL A 93 -3.77 9.65 21.37
N ARG A 94 -2.89 8.68 21.56
CA ARG A 94 -3.19 7.44 22.29
C ARG A 94 -2.20 7.25 23.43
N PHE A 95 -2.69 7.40 24.66
CA PHE A 95 -1.90 7.12 25.85
C PHE A 95 -1.67 5.62 26.00
N LEU A 96 -0.40 5.21 26.08
CA LEU A 96 0.02 3.84 26.39
C LEU A 96 0.17 3.65 27.91
N ARG A 97 0.63 4.72 28.57
CA ARG A 97 0.77 4.88 30.02
C ARG A 97 0.46 6.36 30.38
N PRO A 98 0.30 6.70 31.67
CA PRO A 98 0.04 8.10 32.08
C PRO A 98 1.15 9.10 31.71
N ASP A 99 2.33 8.63 31.33
CA ASP A 99 3.53 9.40 30.97
C ASP A 99 4.07 9.07 29.57
N LEU A 100 3.36 8.25 28.78
CA LEU A 100 3.80 7.79 27.46
C LEU A 100 2.61 7.73 26.50
N ALA A 101 2.72 8.37 25.34
CA ALA A 101 1.69 8.33 24.30
C ALA A 101 2.27 8.18 22.89
N THR A 102 1.50 7.56 22.00
CA THR A 102 1.73 7.64 20.55
C THR A 102 0.87 8.75 19.96
N VAL A 103 1.43 9.50 19.02
CA VAL A 103 0.75 10.60 18.35
C VAL A 103 0.86 10.44 16.84
N GLU A 104 -0.28 10.51 16.17
CA GLU A 104 -0.36 10.59 14.72
C GLU A 104 -0.55 12.05 14.31
N ALA A 105 0.28 12.52 13.39
CA ALA A 105 0.22 13.88 12.89
C ALA A 105 0.36 13.94 11.37
N GLU A 106 -0.40 14.84 10.77
CA GLU A 106 -0.29 15.24 9.38
C GLU A 106 0.35 16.62 9.33
N SER A 107 1.19 16.89 8.33
CA SER A 107 1.75 18.22 8.15
C SER A 107 1.88 18.58 6.69
N THR A 108 1.68 19.85 6.37
CA THR A 108 1.86 20.40 5.01
C THR A 108 2.85 21.55 5.08
N VAL A 109 3.88 21.48 4.23
CA VAL A 109 4.82 22.58 4.01
C VAL A 109 4.35 23.39 2.82
N THR A 110 4.22 24.70 3.01
CA THR A 110 3.74 25.63 1.98
C THR A 110 4.81 26.67 1.68
N ALA A 111 5.03 26.94 0.39
CA ALA A 111 5.94 27.96 -0.09
C ALA A 111 5.43 29.38 0.18
N PRO A 112 6.30 30.42 0.13
CA PRO A 112 5.89 31.81 0.31
C PRO A 112 4.79 32.29 -0.64
N ASP A 113 4.68 31.68 -1.83
CA ASP A 113 3.66 31.96 -2.84
C ASP A 113 2.32 31.24 -2.58
N GLY A 114 2.24 30.44 -1.52
CA GLY A 114 1.05 29.69 -1.12
C GLY A 114 0.93 28.29 -1.74
N GLN A 115 1.88 27.84 -2.57
CA GLN A 115 1.84 26.50 -3.15
C GLN A 115 2.29 25.42 -2.14
N PRO A 116 1.59 24.28 -2.04
CA PRO A 116 2.02 23.17 -1.19
C PRO A 116 3.27 22.51 -1.80
N LEU A 117 4.33 22.38 -1.01
CA LEU A 117 5.57 21.73 -1.41
C LEU A 117 5.59 20.24 -1.09
N ALA A 118 5.09 19.88 0.10
CA ALA A 118 5.04 18.51 0.55
C ALA A 118 3.99 18.33 1.64
N THR A 119 3.34 17.17 1.64
CA THR A 119 2.54 16.68 2.77
C THR A 119 3.26 15.48 3.37
N THR A 120 3.32 15.43 4.70
CA THR A 120 3.95 14.33 5.44
C THR A 120 3.02 13.78 6.49
N HIS A 121 3.09 12.47 6.72
CA HIS A 121 2.44 11.78 7.82
C HIS A 121 3.53 11.34 8.81
N ALA A 122 3.27 11.50 10.10
CA ALA A 122 4.21 11.17 11.16
C ALA A 122 3.57 10.31 12.24
N LEU A 123 4.32 9.31 12.70
CA LEU A 123 4.09 8.65 13.97
C LEU A 123 5.17 9.09 14.95
N ALA A 124 4.73 9.63 16.08
CA ALA A 124 5.60 10.07 17.16
C ALA A 124 5.32 9.31 18.45
N VAL A 125 6.35 9.13 19.26
CA VAL A 125 6.26 8.70 20.66
C VAL A 125 6.62 9.92 21.51
N VAL A 126 5.74 10.27 22.44
CA VAL A 126 5.95 11.37 23.39
C VAL A 126 5.99 10.85 24.81
N GLU A 127 6.92 11.39 25.60
CA GLU A 127 7.12 11.05 27.00
C GLU A 127 7.04 12.28 27.88
N ARG A 128 6.46 12.12 29.07
CA ARG A 128 6.40 13.17 30.07
C ARG A 128 7.64 13.09 30.96
N THR A 129 8.41 14.18 30.99
CA THR A 129 9.57 14.31 31.86
C THR A 129 9.19 14.37 33.34
N ALA A 130 10.18 14.19 34.22
CA ALA A 130 10.01 14.36 35.66
C ALA A 130 9.50 15.76 36.04
N GLN A 131 9.84 16.77 35.24
CA GLN A 131 9.40 18.16 35.36
C GLN A 131 7.99 18.41 34.78
N ARG A 132 7.25 17.34 34.42
CA ARG A 132 5.88 17.39 33.89
C ARG A 132 5.74 18.07 32.51
N HIS A 133 6.81 18.14 31.73
CA HIS A 133 6.76 18.58 30.33
C HIS A 133 6.69 17.37 29.41
N TRP A 134 5.95 17.48 28.31
CA TRP A 134 5.95 16.46 27.26
C TRP A 134 7.06 16.77 26.25
N LEU A 135 7.75 15.74 25.78
CA LEU A 135 8.75 15.83 24.72
C LEU A 135 8.60 14.65 23.76
N ILE A 136 9.00 14.83 22.50
CA ILE A 136 9.02 13.77 21.48
C ILE A 136 10.29 12.93 21.66
N SER A 137 10.14 11.68 22.11
CA SER A 137 11.24 10.71 22.25
C SER A 137 11.57 10.03 20.92
N ALA A 138 10.56 9.78 20.08
CA ALA A 138 10.76 9.20 18.75
C ALA A 138 9.85 9.85 17.73
N PHE A 139 10.35 10.09 16.52
CA PHE A 139 9.61 10.68 15.42
C PHE A 139 10.02 10.05 14.09
N HIS A 140 9.05 9.47 13.40
CA HIS A 140 9.24 8.96 12.05
C HIS A 140 8.19 9.60 11.16
N ASN A 141 8.65 10.29 10.10
CA ASN A 141 7.74 10.82 9.10
C ASN A 141 8.03 10.28 7.69
N MET A 142 6.99 10.32 6.87
CA MET A 142 7.03 9.89 5.48
C MET A 142 6.17 10.80 4.61
N ILE A 143 6.47 10.83 3.31
CA ILE A 143 5.54 11.35 2.31
C ILE A 143 4.56 10.20 2.00
N PRO A 144 3.24 10.35 2.24
CA PRO A 144 2.28 9.31 1.92
C PRO A 144 2.29 9.06 0.41
N ALA A 145 2.24 7.78 0.02
CA ALA A 145 1.94 7.44 -1.37
C ALA A 145 0.56 8.01 -1.73
N PRO A 146 0.33 8.42 -2.99
CA PRO A 146 -0.98 8.87 -3.44
C PRO A 146 -2.03 7.81 -3.06
N ARG A 147 -3.09 8.23 -2.37
CA ARG A 147 -4.20 7.31 -2.11
C ARG A 147 -4.76 6.90 -3.47
N PRO A 148 -4.87 5.59 -3.76
CA PRO A 148 -5.58 5.15 -4.96
C PRO A 148 -6.95 5.82 -4.96
N VAL A 149 -7.35 6.41 -6.08
CA VAL A 149 -8.71 6.97 -6.21
C VAL A 149 -9.65 5.80 -6.00
N GLN A 150 -10.25 5.73 -4.81
CA GLN A 150 -11.32 4.80 -4.55
C GLN A 150 -12.50 5.37 -5.32
N GLN A 151 -12.67 4.91 -6.56
CA GLN A 151 -13.90 5.16 -7.32
C GLN A 151 -15.04 4.77 -6.39
N ALA A 152 -15.83 5.76 -5.97
CA ALA A 152 -17.13 5.48 -5.41
C ALA A 152 -17.85 4.58 -6.43
N PRO A 153 -18.61 3.56 -6.01
CA PRO A 153 -19.41 2.82 -6.96
C PRO A 153 -20.34 3.83 -7.62
N ASP A 154 -20.08 4.15 -8.89
CA ASP A 154 -20.91 5.02 -9.68
C ASP A 154 -22.27 4.35 -9.76
N SER A 155 -23.20 4.87 -8.97
CA SER A 155 -24.62 4.67 -9.13
C SER A 155 -25.05 5.47 -10.36
N LYS A 156 -24.71 4.93 -11.53
CA LYS A 156 -25.31 5.27 -12.81
C LYS A 156 -25.11 4.09 -13.75
N ASP A 157 -26.12 3.24 -13.74
CA ASP A 157 -26.62 2.60 -14.95
C ASP A 157 -26.64 3.67 -16.05
N SER A 158 -25.59 3.66 -16.86
CA SER A 158 -25.43 4.52 -18.01
C SER A 158 -25.23 3.56 -19.17
N THR A 159 -26.36 3.28 -19.80
CA THR A 159 -26.45 2.66 -21.11
C THR A 159 -25.59 3.44 -22.09
N VAL A 160 -24.49 2.84 -22.49
CA VAL A 160 -23.71 3.26 -23.65
C VAL A 160 -23.72 2.11 -24.65
N ASP A 161 -24.71 2.14 -25.56
CA ASP A 161 -24.55 1.61 -26.92
C ASP A 161 -23.66 2.61 -27.69
N GLU A 162 -22.67 2.31 -28.54
CA GLU A 162 -21.77 1.19 -28.85
C GLU A 162 -20.73 1.82 -29.83
N PRO A 163 -19.54 1.22 -30.06
CA PRO A 163 -19.43 0.25 -31.16
C PRO A 163 -18.97 -1.12 -30.68
N THR A 164 -19.53 -2.12 -31.35
CA THR A 164 -19.40 -3.58 -31.26
C THR A 164 -17.95 -4.05 -31.47
N ALA A 165 -17.15 -4.04 -30.41
CA ALA A 165 -16.00 -4.91 -30.25
C ALA A 165 -15.95 -5.31 -28.77
N ALA A 166 -16.07 -6.59 -28.46
CA ALA A 166 -16.13 -7.01 -27.07
C ALA A 166 -14.80 -6.65 -26.39
N ARG A 167 -14.90 -5.95 -25.25
CA ARG A 167 -13.73 -5.53 -24.47
C ARG A 167 -12.86 -6.76 -24.13
N PRO A 168 -11.52 -6.69 -24.28
CA PRO A 168 -10.61 -7.72 -23.80
C PRO A 168 -10.91 -8.12 -22.35
N ARG A 169 -10.94 -9.43 -22.07
CA ARG A 169 -11.26 -9.97 -20.73
C ARG A 169 -10.07 -10.69 -20.15
N LEU A 170 -9.77 -10.43 -18.88
CA LEU A 170 -8.79 -11.21 -18.13
C LEU A 170 -9.34 -12.63 -17.92
N ARG A 171 -8.68 -13.63 -18.51
CA ARG A 171 -9.18 -15.02 -18.57
C ARG A 171 -8.13 -16.06 -18.21
N HIS A 172 -6.92 -15.63 -17.87
CA HIS A 172 -5.82 -16.54 -17.59
C HIS A 172 -4.93 -16.03 -16.48
N LEU A 173 -4.50 -16.96 -15.64
CA LEU A 173 -3.51 -16.74 -14.60
C LEU A 173 -2.51 -17.90 -14.62
N ALA A 174 -1.22 -17.59 -14.52
CA ALA A 174 -0.17 -18.58 -14.44
C ALA A 174 0.63 -18.45 -13.15
N ILE A 175 0.82 -19.59 -12.48
CA ILE A 175 1.61 -19.73 -11.27
C ILE A 175 2.68 -20.79 -11.52
N VAL A 176 3.94 -20.46 -11.23
CA VAL A 176 5.02 -21.44 -11.19
C VAL A 176 4.96 -22.18 -9.85
N ALA A 177 4.82 -23.50 -9.90
CA ALA A 177 4.62 -24.35 -8.74
C ALA A 177 5.71 -25.43 -8.65
N ARG A 178 6.21 -25.67 -7.44
CA ARG A 178 7.12 -26.81 -7.17
C ARG A 178 6.41 -28.14 -7.39
N ASP A 179 5.15 -28.21 -7.02
CA ASP A 179 4.30 -29.38 -7.09
C ASP A 179 2.93 -28.99 -7.69
N PRO A 180 2.81 -28.93 -9.03
CA PRO A 180 1.57 -28.55 -9.68
C PRO A 180 0.40 -29.50 -9.38
N GLU A 181 0.64 -30.80 -9.22
CA GLU A 181 -0.41 -31.78 -8.94
C GLU A 181 -1.03 -31.55 -7.57
N LYS A 182 -0.20 -31.41 -6.52
CA LYS A 182 -0.70 -31.08 -5.18
C LYS A 182 -1.44 -29.74 -5.14
N LEU A 183 -0.98 -28.77 -5.93
CA LEU A 183 -1.63 -27.47 -6.01
C LEU A 183 -2.95 -27.54 -6.81
N ALA A 184 -3.01 -28.37 -7.85
CA ALA A 184 -4.24 -28.68 -8.58
C ALA A 184 -5.28 -29.33 -7.65
N GLU A 185 -4.87 -30.32 -6.86
CA GLU A 185 -5.74 -30.95 -5.85
C GLU A 185 -6.30 -29.93 -4.85
N PHE A 186 -5.46 -28.98 -4.40
CA PHE A 186 -5.91 -27.90 -3.52
C PHE A 186 -6.96 -27.01 -4.21
N TYR A 187 -6.71 -26.53 -5.43
CA TYR A 187 -7.67 -25.67 -6.14
C TYR A 187 -8.96 -26.40 -6.51
N SER A 188 -8.89 -27.66 -6.91
CA SER A 188 -10.07 -28.49 -7.17
C SER A 188 -10.87 -28.79 -5.91
N SER A 189 -10.22 -29.12 -4.79
CA SER A 189 -10.94 -29.50 -3.56
C SER A 189 -11.53 -28.30 -2.81
N VAL A 190 -10.81 -27.17 -2.77
CA VAL A 190 -11.22 -25.99 -1.99
C VAL A 190 -12.12 -25.06 -2.80
N PHE A 191 -11.84 -24.89 -4.09
CA PHE A 191 -12.52 -23.92 -4.95
C PHE A 191 -13.32 -24.55 -6.08
N ALA A 192 -13.43 -25.88 -6.10
CA ALA A 192 -14.18 -26.63 -7.11
C ALA A 192 -13.71 -26.37 -8.56
N MET A 193 -12.44 -26.00 -8.76
CA MET A 193 -11.90 -25.81 -10.11
C MET A 193 -11.73 -27.16 -10.82
N GLU A 194 -12.15 -27.22 -12.08
CA GLU A 194 -12.06 -28.41 -12.93
C GLU A 194 -10.69 -28.46 -13.60
N LEU A 195 -9.95 -29.53 -13.34
CA LEU A 195 -8.71 -29.83 -14.06
C LEU A 195 -9.03 -30.37 -15.46
N PHE A 196 -8.73 -29.59 -16.49
CA PHE A 196 -9.08 -29.92 -17.87
C PHE A 196 -7.89 -30.39 -18.72
N HIS A 197 -6.65 -30.12 -18.29
CA HIS A 197 -5.45 -30.56 -19.01
C HIS A 197 -4.26 -30.79 -18.10
N ARG A 198 -3.38 -31.72 -18.51
CA ARG A 198 -2.07 -31.98 -17.90
C ARG A 198 -1.02 -32.09 -18.99
N ASP A 199 0.08 -31.36 -18.84
CA ASP A 199 1.23 -31.47 -19.73
C ASP A 199 2.17 -32.61 -19.29
N PRO A 200 2.95 -33.20 -20.21
CA PRO A 200 3.94 -34.23 -19.88
C PRO A 200 5.03 -33.81 -18.88
N ASP A 201 5.29 -32.50 -18.76
CA ASP A 201 6.25 -31.94 -17.79
C ASP A 201 5.68 -31.88 -16.35
N GLY A 202 4.42 -32.29 -16.17
CA GLY A 202 3.71 -32.26 -14.90
C GLY A 202 3.02 -30.94 -14.60
N SER A 203 2.93 -30.01 -15.56
CA SER A 203 2.09 -28.81 -15.43
C SER A 203 0.60 -29.18 -15.50
N CYS A 204 -0.23 -28.48 -14.74
CA CYS A 204 -1.67 -28.73 -14.62
C CYS A 204 -2.46 -27.49 -15.00
N PHE A 205 -3.61 -27.65 -15.65
CA PHE A 205 -4.45 -26.53 -16.09
C PHE A 205 -5.88 -26.72 -15.62
N LEU A 206 -6.35 -25.79 -14.79
CA LEU A 206 -7.65 -25.82 -14.17
C LEU A 206 -8.53 -24.67 -14.66
N SER A 207 -9.84 -24.80 -14.54
CA SER A 207 -10.81 -23.74 -14.84
C SER A 207 -11.94 -23.73 -13.82
N ASP A 208 -12.43 -22.56 -13.46
CA ASP A 208 -13.68 -22.39 -12.69
C ASP A 208 -14.90 -22.16 -13.62
N GLY A 209 -14.71 -22.31 -14.94
CA GLY A 209 -15.70 -21.99 -15.97
C GLY A 209 -15.66 -20.52 -16.41
N TYR A 210 -14.88 -19.67 -15.76
CA TYR A 210 -14.67 -18.26 -16.12
C TYR A 210 -13.19 -17.97 -16.43
N LEU A 211 -12.26 -18.40 -15.58
CA LEU A 211 -10.83 -18.14 -15.66
C LEU A 211 -10.06 -19.47 -15.74
N SER A 212 -9.05 -19.51 -16.61
CA SER A 212 -8.08 -20.60 -16.70
C SER A 212 -6.89 -20.34 -15.78
N LEU A 213 -6.50 -21.36 -15.02
CA LEU A 213 -5.36 -21.34 -14.11
C LEU A 213 -4.32 -22.36 -14.58
N ALA A 214 -3.17 -21.86 -15.04
CA ALA A 214 -2.02 -22.68 -15.38
C ALA A 214 -1.06 -22.81 -14.19
N LEU A 215 -0.87 -24.04 -13.72
CA LEU A 215 0.11 -24.41 -12.71
C LEU A 215 1.33 -24.99 -13.43
N ILE A 216 2.32 -24.13 -13.66
CA ILE A 216 3.52 -24.45 -14.45
C ILE A 216 4.53 -25.15 -13.54
N LYS A 217 5.05 -26.30 -13.98
CA LYS A 217 6.11 -26.98 -13.24
C LYS A 217 7.36 -26.10 -13.16
N HIS A 218 7.78 -25.80 -11.93
CA HIS A 218 9.03 -25.08 -11.67
C HIS A 218 10.23 -25.86 -12.21
N GLN A 219 10.94 -25.27 -13.15
CA GLN A 219 12.22 -25.78 -13.62
C GLN A 219 13.30 -25.40 -12.61
N LEU A 220 14.14 -26.36 -12.20
CA LEU A 220 15.22 -26.14 -11.24
C LEU A 220 16.48 -25.57 -11.92
N ASP A 221 16.28 -24.67 -12.89
CA ASP A 221 17.35 -23.99 -13.64
C ASP A 221 17.86 -22.73 -12.93
N GLY A 222 17.15 -22.24 -11.92
CA GLY A 222 17.51 -21.06 -11.12
C GLY A 222 17.05 -19.74 -11.72
N GLU A 223 16.37 -19.78 -12.87
CA GLU A 223 15.99 -18.57 -13.63
C GLU A 223 14.59 -18.07 -13.28
N THR A 224 13.65 -18.98 -12.96
CA THR A 224 12.25 -18.60 -12.72
C THR A 224 11.82 -18.88 -11.27
N PRO A 225 11.47 -17.87 -10.45
CA PRO A 225 11.01 -18.11 -9.09
C PRO A 225 9.62 -18.78 -9.05
N VAL A 226 9.35 -19.46 -7.93
CA VAL A 226 8.03 -20.00 -7.60
C VAL A 226 7.07 -18.85 -7.27
N GLY A 227 5.81 -18.95 -7.68
CA GLY A 227 4.78 -17.96 -7.41
C GLY A 227 4.11 -17.44 -8.68
N PHE A 228 3.54 -16.24 -8.59
CA PHE A 228 2.91 -15.57 -9.72
C PHE A 228 3.89 -15.43 -10.89
N ASN A 229 3.42 -15.70 -12.12
CA ASN A 229 4.25 -15.66 -13.31
C ASN A 229 3.75 -14.68 -14.37
N HIS A 230 2.50 -14.82 -14.80
CA HIS A 230 1.86 -13.93 -15.77
C HIS A 230 0.35 -14.10 -15.72
N PHE A 231 -0.35 -13.20 -16.40
CA PHE A 231 -1.79 -13.27 -16.63
C PHE A 231 -2.08 -13.22 -18.13
N GLY A 232 -3.34 -13.36 -18.56
CA GLY A 232 -3.66 -13.31 -19.98
C GLY A 232 -5.04 -12.78 -20.31
N PHE A 233 -5.12 -12.10 -21.44
CA PHE A 233 -6.34 -11.53 -22.00
C PHE A 233 -6.87 -12.38 -23.15
N HIS A 234 -8.14 -12.72 -23.04
CA HIS A 234 -8.92 -13.18 -24.18
C HIS A 234 -9.35 -11.94 -24.97
N ILE A 235 -8.88 -11.87 -26.21
CA ILE A 235 -9.13 -10.77 -27.15
C ILE A 235 -9.90 -11.28 -28.37
N GLU A 236 -10.48 -10.37 -29.15
CA GLU A 236 -11.16 -10.73 -30.41
C GLU A 236 -10.25 -10.64 -31.63
N ASP A 237 -9.33 -9.68 -31.62
CA ASP A 237 -8.43 -9.39 -32.75
C ASP A 237 -7.03 -9.02 -32.22
N THR A 238 -6.08 -9.90 -32.47
CA THR A 238 -4.66 -9.73 -32.11
C THR A 238 -4.01 -8.61 -32.90
N ALA A 239 -4.34 -8.43 -34.18
CA ALA A 239 -3.75 -7.38 -35.00
C ALA A 239 -4.15 -6.00 -34.47
N ALA A 240 -5.45 -5.80 -34.21
CA ALA A 240 -5.96 -4.56 -33.64
C ALA A 240 -5.40 -4.31 -32.22
N THR A 241 -5.34 -5.35 -31.39
CA THR A 241 -4.78 -5.24 -30.03
C THR A 241 -3.28 -4.92 -30.06
N THR A 242 -2.53 -5.52 -30.99
CA THR A 242 -1.11 -5.26 -31.21
C THR A 242 -0.86 -3.82 -31.64
N GLU A 243 -1.66 -3.31 -32.57
CA GLU A 243 -1.55 -1.91 -33.02
C GLU A 243 -1.79 -0.93 -31.87
N ALA A 244 -2.83 -1.18 -31.06
CA ALA A 244 -3.13 -0.36 -29.88
C ALA A 244 -1.99 -0.39 -28.85
N LEU A 245 -1.41 -1.56 -28.60
CA LEU A 245 -0.26 -1.73 -27.70
C LEU A 245 0.96 -0.95 -28.18
N VAL A 246 1.29 -1.02 -29.46
CA VAL A 246 2.41 -0.28 -30.04
C VAL A 246 2.16 1.23 -30.00
N ALA A 247 0.94 1.67 -30.29
CA ALA A 247 0.56 3.08 -30.20
C ALA A 247 0.67 3.64 -28.76
N ALA A 248 0.45 2.78 -27.75
CA ALA A 248 0.63 3.11 -26.34
C ALA A 248 2.11 3.08 -25.87
N GLY A 249 3.07 2.82 -26.77
CA GLY A 249 4.50 2.82 -26.46
C GLY A 249 5.02 1.50 -25.92
N THR A 250 4.26 0.41 -25.99
CA THR A 250 4.75 -0.93 -25.62
C THR A 250 5.42 -1.62 -26.82
N PRO A 251 6.42 -2.50 -26.60
CA PRO A 251 6.98 -3.32 -27.67
C PRO A 251 5.91 -4.21 -28.32
N LYS A 252 6.09 -4.50 -29.61
CA LYS A 252 5.21 -5.42 -30.34
C LYS A 252 5.16 -6.78 -29.62
N PRO A 253 3.96 -7.37 -29.38
CA PRO A 253 3.85 -8.69 -28.79
C PRO A 253 4.65 -9.74 -29.59
N ALA A 254 5.39 -10.58 -28.88
CA ALA A 254 6.16 -11.66 -29.47
C ALA A 254 5.25 -12.88 -29.66
N GLU A 255 5.25 -13.44 -30.88
CA GLU A 255 4.57 -14.70 -31.18
C GLU A 255 5.24 -15.84 -30.39
N ARG A 256 4.45 -16.65 -29.70
CA ARG A 256 4.97 -17.80 -28.96
C ARG A 256 5.03 -19.00 -29.90
N PHE A 257 6.19 -19.23 -30.52
CA PHE A 257 6.49 -20.50 -31.18
C PHE A 257 6.66 -21.61 -30.13
N THR A 258 5.56 -22.12 -29.60
CA THR A 258 5.59 -23.23 -28.64
C THR A 258 4.54 -24.28 -29.01
N ASN A 259 4.85 -25.56 -28.79
CA ASN A 259 3.91 -26.68 -28.90
C ASN A 259 2.80 -26.67 -27.82
N ARG A 260 2.58 -25.54 -27.12
CA ARG A 260 1.62 -25.42 -26.02
C ARG A 260 0.33 -24.77 -26.52
N PRO A 261 -0.86 -25.28 -26.20
CA PRO A 261 -2.03 -25.09 -27.07
C PRO A 261 -2.83 -23.78 -26.88
N PHE A 262 -2.41 -22.85 -26.01
CA PHE A 262 -3.36 -21.89 -25.41
C PHE A 262 -2.91 -20.41 -25.36
N ALA A 263 -1.64 -20.09 -25.65
CA ALA A 263 -1.13 -18.72 -25.62
C ALA A 263 -0.43 -18.38 -26.94
N GLU A 264 -0.97 -17.40 -27.67
CA GLU A 264 -0.56 -17.10 -29.04
C GLU A 264 0.52 -16.02 -29.08
N TYR A 265 0.38 -14.99 -28.24
CA TYR A 265 1.32 -13.87 -28.16
C TYR A 265 1.63 -13.51 -26.72
N ARG A 266 2.84 -12.98 -26.50
CA ARG A 266 3.31 -12.45 -25.20
C ARG A 266 3.70 -10.99 -25.32
N ALA A 267 3.26 -10.19 -24.36
CA ALA A 267 3.59 -8.79 -24.25
C ALA A 267 3.93 -8.42 -22.80
N MET A 268 4.29 -7.17 -22.61
CA MET A 268 4.68 -6.59 -21.33
C MET A 268 3.98 -5.25 -21.17
N ASP A 269 3.43 -4.99 -19.98
CA ASP A 269 2.85 -3.68 -19.67
C ASP A 269 3.95 -2.65 -19.32
N PRO A 270 3.62 -1.35 -19.15
CA PRO A 270 4.61 -0.32 -18.86
C PRO A 270 5.41 -0.54 -17.56
N GLU A 271 4.91 -1.35 -16.62
CA GLU A 271 5.54 -1.66 -15.33
C GLU A 271 6.37 -2.94 -15.38
N GLY A 272 6.45 -3.60 -16.53
CA GLY A 272 7.25 -4.81 -16.71
C GLY A 272 6.51 -6.12 -16.48
N ASN A 273 5.19 -6.11 -16.26
CA ASN A 273 4.44 -7.32 -16.03
C ASN A 273 4.18 -8.07 -17.34
N TRP A 274 4.48 -9.37 -17.36
CA TRP A 274 4.17 -10.22 -18.51
C TRP A 274 2.69 -10.56 -18.57
N PHE A 275 2.14 -10.46 -19.78
CA PHE A 275 0.83 -10.98 -20.10
C PHE A 275 0.79 -11.68 -21.46
N ASP A 276 -0.08 -12.68 -21.56
CA ASP A 276 -0.33 -13.41 -22.80
C ASP A 276 -1.64 -12.92 -23.46
N LEU A 277 -1.70 -12.96 -24.78
CA LEU A 277 -2.88 -12.67 -25.60
C LEU A 277 -3.31 -13.94 -26.34
N SER A 278 -4.63 -14.15 -26.41
CA SER A 278 -5.21 -15.27 -27.14
C SER A 278 -6.57 -14.88 -27.71
N GLU A 279 -6.80 -15.10 -29.01
CA GLU A 279 -8.10 -15.01 -29.67
C GLU A 279 -8.97 -16.24 -29.39
N HIS A 280 -8.33 -17.40 -29.31
CA HIS A 280 -9.01 -18.68 -29.12
C HIS A 280 -9.35 -18.97 -27.65
N GLY A 281 -8.77 -18.20 -26.72
CA GLY A 281 -8.88 -18.37 -25.27
C GLY A 281 -7.82 -19.33 -24.71
N PHE A 282 -7.86 -19.57 -23.40
CA PHE A 282 -6.81 -20.29 -22.66
C PHE A 282 -7.21 -21.72 -22.24
N GLY A 283 -8.05 -22.37 -23.03
CA GLY A 283 -8.60 -23.70 -22.73
C GLY A 283 -9.70 -23.71 -21.66
N GLY A 284 -10.11 -24.92 -21.25
CA GLY A 284 -11.15 -25.15 -20.22
C GLY A 284 -12.60 -25.06 -20.73
N PRO A 285 -13.58 -25.50 -19.91
CA PRO A 285 -15.00 -25.30 -20.20
C PRO A 285 -15.30 -23.82 -20.38
N ARG A 286 -15.93 -23.46 -21.52
CA ARG A 286 -16.42 -22.09 -21.71
C ARG A 286 -17.62 -21.85 -20.80
N PRO A 287 -17.75 -20.65 -20.21
CA PRO A 287 -19.02 -20.27 -19.62
C PRO A 287 -20.09 -20.33 -20.73
N PRO A 288 -21.36 -20.65 -20.40
CA PRO A 288 -22.44 -20.53 -21.36
C PRO A 288 -22.34 -19.15 -22.00
N SER A 289 -22.41 -19.08 -23.33
CA SER A 289 -22.58 -17.79 -24.00
C SER A 289 -23.79 -17.12 -23.36
N ASP A 290 -23.68 -15.85 -22.99
CA ASP A 290 -24.84 -15.03 -22.66
C ASP A 290 -25.70 -14.99 -23.92
N SER A 291 -26.60 -15.96 -24.07
CA SER A 291 -27.65 -15.93 -25.06
C SER A 291 -28.50 -14.75 -24.64
N THR A 292 -28.36 -13.64 -25.35
CA THR A 292 -29.32 -12.55 -25.34
C THR A 292 -30.69 -13.17 -25.66
N GLY A 293 -31.46 -13.44 -24.60
CA GLY A 293 -32.82 -13.96 -24.71
C GLY A 293 -33.65 -12.99 -25.53
N SER A 294 -34.27 -13.51 -26.59
CA SER A 294 -35.32 -12.83 -27.36
C SER A 294 -36.50 -12.40 -26.51
#